data_AF-A0A820PH08-F1
#
_entry.id   AF-A0A820PH08-F1
#
_cell.length_a   1.000
_cell.length_b   1.000
_cell.length_c   1.000
_cell.angle_alpha   90.00
_cell.angle_beta   90.00
_cell.angle_gamma   90.00
#
_symmetry.space_group_name_H-M   'P 1'
#
loop_
_entity.id
_entity.type
_entity.pdbx_description
1 polymer ?
#
loop_
_entity_poly.entity_id
_entity_poly.type
_entity_poly.pdbx_seq_one_letter_code
_entity_poly.pdbx_strand_id
1 'polypeptide(L)'
;MDTLGEHWVFSPFRSFMTIEQITLILVHVCGLFFDLLVGFALFFDRSRPFGVFFCLSFHIMNSQLFNIGMFPYTMIATIPIFFHNNWPRKFLNRFAPKFLYKETPLQYSSSCLYSKE
;
A
#
# COMPACT_ATOMS: atom_id res chain seq x y z
N MET A 1 -14.10 23.49 3.00
CA MET A 1 -13.00 22.65 2.46
C MET A 1 -11.67 23.42 2.47
N ASP A 2 -11.66 24.68 2.94
CA ASP A 2 -10.55 25.63 2.84
C ASP A 2 -9.41 25.40 3.84
N THR A 3 -9.44 24.30 4.59
CA THR A 3 -8.49 24.02 5.68
C THR A 3 -7.69 22.74 5.48
N LEU A 4 -7.86 22.02 4.36
CA LEU A 4 -7.17 20.73 4.17
C LEU A 4 -5.65 20.91 4.02
N GLY A 5 -5.20 21.91 3.25
CA GLY A 5 -3.78 22.24 3.13
C GLY A 5 -3.13 22.72 4.43
N GLU A 6 -3.94 23.17 5.40
CA GLU A 6 -3.48 23.58 6.73
C GLU A 6 -3.27 22.40 7.69
N HIS A 7 -3.55 21.17 7.27
CA HIS A 7 -3.28 19.99 8.09
C HIS A 7 -1.77 19.71 8.24
N TRP A 8 -1.35 19.28 9.44
CA TRP A 8 0.07 19.09 9.79
C TRP A 8 0.79 18.05 8.91
N VAL A 9 0.04 17.11 8.33
CA VAL A 9 0.57 16.12 7.37
C VAL A 9 1.25 16.81 6.18
N PHE A 10 0.81 18.01 5.83
CA PHE A 10 1.36 18.78 4.72
C PHE A 10 2.44 19.78 5.14
N SER A 11 2.82 19.85 6.43
CA SER A 11 3.83 20.81 6.92
C SER A 11 5.15 20.79 6.14
N PRO A 12 5.71 19.63 5.73
CA PRO A 12 6.94 19.62 4.92
C PRO A 12 6.79 20.35 3.57
N PHE A 13 5.61 20.28 2.95
CA PHE A 13 5.32 20.88 1.64
C PHE A 13 5.18 22.40 1.70
N ARG A 14 4.86 22.95 2.87
CA ARG A 14 4.73 24.42 3.06
C ARG A 14 6.05 25.17 2.94
N SER A 15 7.18 24.47 3.00
CA SER A 15 8.48 25.09 2.77
C SER A 15 8.67 25.56 1.32
N PHE A 16 7.89 25.04 0.37
CA PHE A 16 7.99 25.37 -1.06
C PHE A 16 6.65 25.57 -1.79
N MET A 17 5.49 25.24 -1.20
CA MET A 17 4.16 25.44 -1.78
C MET A 17 3.26 26.29 -0.89
N THR A 18 2.37 27.07 -1.51
CA THR A 18 1.29 27.78 -0.78
C THR A 18 0.19 26.80 -0.34
N ILE A 19 -0.65 27.22 0.62
CA ILE A 19 -1.75 26.38 1.14
C ILE A 19 -2.76 26.05 0.04
N GLU A 20 -3.01 27.00 -0.86
CA GLU A 20 -3.89 26.84 -2.02
C GLU A 20 -3.31 25.84 -3.01
N GLN A 21 -2.00 25.90 -3.26
CA GLN A 21 -1.31 24.95 -4.13
C GLN A 21 -1.30 23.54 -3.54
N ILE A 22 -1.09 23.40 -2.23
CA ILE A 22 -1.18 22.10 -1.54
C ILE A 22 -2.60 21.54 -1.70
N THR A 23 -3.62 22.35 -1.41
CA THR A 23 -5.01 21.93 -1.53
C THR A 23 -5.35 21.54 -2.97
N LEU A 24 -5.02 22.38 -3.95
CA LEU A 24 -5.38 22.11 -5.35
C LEU A 24 -4.55 20.99 -5.97
N ILE A 25 -3.22 21.09 -5.91
CA ILE A 25 -2.32 20.19 -6.64
C ILE A 25 -2.14 18.89 -5.86
N LEU A 26 -1.75 18.98 -4.59
CA LEU A 26 -1.36 17.79 -3.83
C LEU A 26 -2.58 16.97 -3.37
N VAL A 27 -3.62 17.64 -2.87
CA VAL A 27 -4.82 16.92 -2.40
C VAL A 27 -5.69 16.50 -3.58
N HIS A 28 -6.11 17.44 -4.43
CA HIS A 28 -7.10 17.14 -5.47
C HIS A 28 -6.48 16.53 -6.74
N VAL A 29 -5.49 17.17 -7.35
CA VAL A 29 -4.92 16.67 -8.62
C VAL A 29 -4.15 15.37 -8.41
N CYS A 30 -3.22 15.30 -7.45
CA CYS A 30 -2.51 14.06 -7.16
C CYS A 30 -3.45 12.97 -6.62
N GLY A 31 -4.47 13.33 -5.83
CA GLY A 31 -5.51 12.39 -5.40
C GLY A 31 -6.26 11.77 -6.58
N LEU A 32 -6.69 12.58 -7.55
CA LEU A 32 -7.34 12.11 -8.77
C LEU A 32 -6.44 11.15 -9.57
N PHE A 33 -5.18 11.53 -9.80
CA PHE A 33 -4.25 10.65 -10.52
C PHE A 33 -3.96 9.37 -9.74
N PHE A 34 -3.88 9.44 -8.42
CA PHE A 34 -3.72 8.27 -7.58
C PHE A 34 -4.90 7.31 -7.77
N ASP A 35 -6.13 7.78 -7.66
CA ASP A 35 -7.34 6.95 -7.83
C ASP A 35 -7.41 6.29 -9.20
N LEU A 36 -6.96 6.99 -10.25
CA LEU A 36 -6.93 6.46 -11.62
C LEU A 36 -5.79 5.46 -11.87
N LEU A 37 -4.65 5.60 -11.20
CA LEU A 37 -3.41 4.90 -11.57
C LEU A 37 -2.96 3.82 -10.58
N VAL A 38 -3.31 3.92 -9.29
CA VAL A 38 -2.77 3.03 -8.26
C VAL A 38 -3.13 1.56 -8.52
N GLY A 39 -4.33 1.29 -9.04
CA GLY A 39 -4.76 -0.07 -9.40
C GLY A 39 -3.85 -0.69 -10.46
N PHE A 40 -3.53 0.05 -11.52
CA PHE A 40 -2.59 -0.40 -12.55
C PHE A 40 -1.17 -0.55 -11.98
N ALA A 41 -0.74 0.36 -11.10
CA ALA A 41 0.56 0.27 -10.46
C ALA A 41 0.69 -0.99 -9.59
N LEU A 42 -0.37 -1.38 -8.86
CA LEU A 42 -0.41 -2.60 -8.04
C LEU A 42 -0.50 -3.88 -8.88
N PHE A 43 -1.11 -3.79 -10.06
CA PHE A 43 -1.34 -4.93 -10.94
C PHE A 43 -0.02 -5.52 -11.48
N PHE A 44 0.86 -4.70 -12.06
CA PHE A 44 2.09 -5.19 -12.67
C PHE A 44 3.21 -5.44 -11.66
N ASP A 45 3.90 -6.58 -11.77
CA ASP A 45 4.95 -7.01 -10.83
C ASP A 45 6.05 -5.96 -10.63
N ARG A 46 6.45 -5.28 -11.72
CA ARG A 46 7.53 -4.28 -11.69
C ARG A 46 7.12 -2.98 -11.01
N SER A 47 5.88 -2.53 -11.19
CA SER A 47 5.38 -1.29 -10.59
C SER A 47 4.80 -1.49 -9.20
N ARG A 48 4.46 -2.74 -8.82
CA ARG A 48 3.80 -3.07 -7.56
C ARG A 48 4.48 -2.48 -6.33
N PRO A 49 5.81 -2.53 -6.16
CA PRO A 49 6.46 -1.92 -4.99
C PRO A 49 6.16 -0.42 -4.86
N PHE A 50 6.13 0.31 -5.98
CA PHE A 50 5.75 1.72 -6.01
C PHE A 50 4.26 1.91 -5.70
N GLY A 51 3.39 1.08 -6.31
CA GLY A 51 1.96 1.07 -6.02
C GLY A 51 1.67 0.85 -4.53
N VAL A 52 2.36 -0.10 -3.89
CA VAL A 52 2.25 -0.38 -2.44
C VAL A 52 2.67 0.82 -1.62
N PHE A 53 3.82 1.43 -1.95
CA PHE A 53 4.31 2.61 -1.25
C PHE A 53 3.30 3.76 -1.28
N PHE A 54 2.85 4.15 -2.48
CA PHE A 54 1.88 5.24 -2.62
C PHE A 54 0.52 4.90 -2.01
N CYS A 55 0.04 3.67 -2.16
CA CYS A 55 -1.23 3.22 -1.60
C CYS A 55 -1.22 3.27 -0.06
N LEU A 56 -0.14 2.80 0.55
CA LEU A 56 0.07 2.89 1.99
C LEU A 56 0.11 4.35 2.45
N SER A 57 0.92 5.20 1.79
CA SER A 57 1.02 6.62 2.12
C SER A 57 -0.33 7.34 2.01
N PHE A 58 -1.11 7.08 0.96
CA PHE A 58 -2.42 7.68 0.74
C PHE A 58 -3.43 7.29 1.83
N HIS A 59 -3.52 6.00 2.17
CA HIS A 59 -4.44 5.55 3.22
C HIS A 59 -4.01 5.99 4.63
N ILE A 60 -2.70 6.06 4.90
CA ILE A 60 -2.19 6.66 6.14
C ILE A 60 -2.59 8.14 6.19
N MET A 61 -2.36 8.90 5.13
CA MET A 61 -2.77 10.31 5.05
C MET A 61 -4.27 10.46 5.28
N ASN A 62 -5.11 9.65 4.64
CA ASN A 62 -6.56 9.68 4.84
C ASN A 62 -6.96 9.33 6.28
N SER A 63 -6.24 8.45 6.98
CA SER A 63 -6.46 8.18 8.41
C SER A 63 -6.21 9.38 9.31
N GLN A 64 -5.33 10.30 8.89
CA GLN A 64 -5.02 11.50 9.65
C GLN A 64 -5.92 12.68 9.27
N LEU A 65 -6.29 12.79 7.99
CA LEU A 65 -7.11 13.88 7.48
C LEU A 65 -8.61 13.70 7.77
N PHE A 66 -9.09 12.46 7.78
CA PHE A 66 -10.51 12.18 7.82
C PHE A 66 -10.87 11.16 8.90
N ASN A 67 -11.98 11.41 9.58
CA ASN A 67 -12.53 10.50 10.59
C ASN A 67 -13.51 9.50 9.94
N ILE A 68 -13.04 8.67 9.00
CA ILE A 68 -13.86 7.68 8.25
C ILE A 68 -13.83 6.29 8.94
N GLY A 69 -13.48 6.26 10.24
CA GLY A 69 -13.44 5.04 11.04
C GLY A 69 -12.41 4.02 10.53
N MET A 70 -12.86 2.78 10.34
CA MET A 70 -11.97 1.65 10.03
C MET A 70 -11.43 1.64 8.60
N PHE A 71 -12.06 2.40 7.69
CA PHE A 71 -11.78 2.36 6.25
C PHE A 71 -10.28 2.39 5.88
N PRO A 72 -9.48 3.40 6.29
CA PRO A 72 -8.07 3.47 5.88
C PRO A 72 -7.26 2.26 6.38
N TYR A 73 -7.55 1.76 7.57
CA TYR A 73 -6.86 0.59 8.13
C TYR A 73 -7.23 -0.69 7.39
N THR A 74 -8.50 -0.87 7.02
CA THR A 74 -8.94 -2.01 6.21
C THR A 74 -8.31 -1.98 4.83
N MET A 75 -8.21 -0.81 4.19
CA MET A 75 -7.55 -0.68 2.88
C MET A 75 -6.06 -1.03 2.99
N ILE A 76 -5.36 -0.59 4.04
CA ILE A 76 -3.96 -0.97 4.28
C ILE A 76 -3.82 -2.48 4.49
N ALA A 77 -4.69 -3.08 5.30
CA ALA A 77 -4.66 -4.51 5.59
C ALA A 77 -4.94 -5.39 4.36
N THR A 78 -5.61 -4.85 3.34
CA THR A 78 -5.97 -5.57 2.11
C THR A 78 -4.95 -5.39 0.97
N ILE A 79 -3.95 -4.50 1.10
CA ILE A 79 -2.86 -4.35 0.13
C ILE A 79 -2.19 -5.71 -0.24
N PRO A 80 -1.91 -6.62 0.70
CA PRO A 80 -1.27 -7.90 0.38
C PRO A 80 -2.09 -8.83 -0.54
N ILE A 81 -3.37 -8.54 -0.81
CA ILE A 81 -4.17 -9.26 -1.81
C ILE A 81 -3.53 -9.16 -3.20
N PHE A 82 -2.82 -8.06 -3.49
CA PHE A 82 -2.12 -7.86 -4.75
C PHE A 82 -0.77 -8.61 -4.82
N PHE A 83 -0.34 -9.29 -3.75
CA PHE A 83 0.95 -9.96 -3.71
C PHE A 83 0.83 -11.42 -4.17
N HIS A 84 1.93 -12.01 -4.65
CA HIS A 84 1.94 -13.44 -4.98
C HIS A 84 1.63 -14.30 -3.75
N ASN A 85 0.94 -15.42 -3.95
CA ASN A 85 0.55 -16.36 -2.89
C ASN A 85 1.68 -16.80 -1.92
N ASN A 86 2.94 -16.75 -2.36
CA ASN A 86 4.11 -17.11 -1.56
C ASN A 86 4.69 -15.94 -0.74
N TRP A 87 4.09 -14.75 -0.80
CA TRP A 87 4.56 -13.57 -0.08
C TRP A 87 4.65 -13.77 1.44
N PRO A 88 3.72 -14.46 2.14
CA PRO A 88 3.80 -14.58 3.60
C PRO A 88 5.02 -15.41 3.98
N ARG A 89 5.29 -16.49 3.24
CA ARG A 89 6.47 -17.35 3.43
C ARG A 89 7.76 -16.57 3.22
N LYS A 90 7.84 -15.82 2.11
CA LYS A 90 9.01 -14.98 1.80
C LYS A 90 9.25 -13.91 2.88
N PHE A 91 8.18 -13.30 3.39
CA PHE A 91 8.27 -12.29 4.45
C PHE A 91 8.77 -12.90 5.77
N LEU A 92 8.17 -14.00 6.21
CA LEU A 92 8.59 -14.69 7.43
C LEU A 92 10.03 -15.19 7.34
N ASN A 93 10.44 -15.76 6.21
CA ASN A 93 11.82 -16.21 6.02
C ASN A 93 12.84 -15.09 6.14
N ARG A 94 12.45 -13.87 5.76
CA ARG A 94 13.33 -12.70 5.78
C ARG A 94 13.38 -11.99 7.14
N PHE A 95 12.25 -11.91 7.84
CA PHE A 95 12.12 -11.04 9.01
C PHE A 95 11.82 -11.78 10.31
N ALA A 96 11.26 -12.98 10.27
CA ALA A 96 11.04 -13.76 11.49
C ALA A 96 12.33 -14.47 11.92
N PRO A 97 12.60 -14.61 13.23
CA PRO A 97 13.66 -15.49 13.71
C PRO A 97 13.33 -16.95 13.36
N LYS A 98 14.34 -17.74 12.95
CA LYS A 98 14.21 -19.14 12.51
C LYS A 98 13.52 -20.08 13.50
N PHE A 99 13.40 -19.69 14.76
CA PHE A 99 12.67 -20.44 15.78
C PHE A 99 11.14 -20.29 15.66
N LEU A 100 10.65 -19.14 15.17
CA LEU A 100 9.22 -18.86 15.05
C LEU A 100 8.59 -19.40 13.77
N TYR A 101 9.41 -19.76 12.78
CA TYR A 101 8.95 -20.39 11.55
C TYR A 101 9.80 -21.62 11.24
N LYS A 102 9.18 -22.79 11.21
CA LYS A 102 9.80 -24.01 10.69
C LYS A 102 9.25 -24.20 9.28
N GLU A 103 10.08 -23.94 8.27
CA GLU A 103 9.75 -24.26 6.87
C GLU A 103 9.30 -25.73 6.78
N THR A 104 8.01 -25.94 6.50
CA THR A 104 7.49 -27.28 6.23
C THR A 104 7.97 -27.67 4.84
N PRO A 105 8.62 -28.83 4.66
CA PRO A 105 9.00 -29.29 3.33
C PRO A 105 7.76 -29.35 2.43
N LEU A 106 7.91 -28.92 1.17
CA LEU A 106 6.83 -29.00 0.19
C LEU A 106 6.37 -30.46 0.06
N GLN A 107 5.14 -30.74 0.52
CA GLN A 107 4.57 -32.08 0.45
C GLN A 107 3.90 -32.26 -0.91
N TYR A 108 4.51 -33.07 -1.78
CA TYR A 108 3.95 -33.40 -3.08
C TYR A 108 2.89 -34.49 -2.93
N SER A 109 1.68 -34.23 -3.41
CA SER A 109 0.70 -35.30 -3.59
C SER A 109 1.06 -36.12 -4.82
N SER A 110 1.04 -37.45 -4.70
CA SER A 110 1.15 -38.35 -5.86
C SER A 110 0.00 -38.17 -6.86
N SER A 111 -1.10 -37.54 -6.45
CA SER A 111 -2.26 -37.21 -7.27
C SER A 111 -2.25 -35.77 -7.84
N CYS A 112 -1.15 -35.01 -7.71
CA CYS A 112 -1.08 -33.64 -8.21
C CYS A 112 -1.07 -33.62 -9.75
N LEU A 113 -2.16 -33.12 -10.36
CA LEU A 113 -2.29 -33.00 -11.82
C LEU A 113 -1.53 -31.80 -12.41
N TYR A 114 -1.20 -30.78 -11.58
CA TYR A 114 -0.47 -29.61 -12.04
C TYR A 114 1.04 -29.85 -11.95
N SER A 115 1.72 -29.75 -13.09
CA SER A 115 3.19 -29.75 -13.17
C SER A 115 3.76 -28.47 -12.56
N LYS A 116 4.97 -28.54 -12.00
CA LYS A 116 5.76 -27.36 -11.66
C LYS A 116 6.14 -26.65 -12.96
N GLU A 117 5.62 -25.46 -13.19
CA GLU A 117 6.24 -24.47 -14.08
C GLU A 117 7.38 -23.74 -13.34
#